data_AF-A0A0R1S103-F1
#
_entry.id   AF-A0A0R1S103-F1
#
_cell.length_a   1.000
_cell.length_b   1.000
_cell.length_c   1.000
_cell.angle_alpha   90.00
_cell.angle_beta   90.00
_cell.angle_gamma   90.00
#
_symmetry.space_group_name_H-M   'P 1'
#
loop_
_entity.id
_entity.type
_entity.pdbx_description
1 polymer ?
#
loop_
_entity_poly.entity_id
_entity_poly.type
_entity_poly.pdbx_seq_one_letter_code
_entity_poly.pdbx_strand_id
1 'polypeptide(L)'
;MYFQKSAYTIKTLISRNKDGMVNMQPHFGQIVAAKHDHYFALGRVVTNNPQLILDNVNYIGKKNFVIHIKFGAGITREAQLLVRVPESQLPDYLDKTNLKTFGQAIENNDLMLLNTDSEQFEKFRVKAELEIEDPKDEKIAYVASLRENTIQLVTDYLEQLQAKIDKLSQRKANHYFSSKTHYEDVKDFLLSVTPYMDLRLKESQARQDEWRPKLRLGGQ
;
A
#
# COMPACT_ATOMS: atom_id res chain seq x y z
N MET A 1 9.30 -18.11 12.21
CA MET A 1 9.66 -17.32 13.41
C MET A 1 8.36 -16.74 13.93
N TYR A 2 7.88 -17.20 15.09
CA TYR A 2 6.61 -16.75 15.66
C TYR A 2 6.84 -15.39 16.31
N PHE A 3 6.30 -14.31 15.74
CA PHE A 3 6.25 -13.02 16.43
C PHE A 3 5.13 -13.08 17.47
N GLN A 4 5.52 -12.86 18.72
CA GLN A 4 4.66 -12.84 19.90
C GLN A 4 3.71 -11.63 19.80
N LYS A 5 2.44 -11.80 20.18
CA LYS A 5 1.42 -10.75 20.14
C LYS A 5 1.79 -9.59 21.06
N SER A 6 2.05 -8.40 20.50
CA SER A 6 2.03 -7.15 21.27
C SER A 6 0.63 -6.54 21.20
N ALA A 7 -0.10 -6.59 22.33
CA ALA A 7 -1.31 -5.80 22.50
C ALA A 7 -0.88 -4.39 22.91
N TYR A 8 -0.86 -3.45 21.97
CA TYR A 8 -0.46 -2.07 22.24
C TYR A 8 -1.44 -1.40 23.19
N THR A 9 -0.93 -0.87 24.30
CA THR A 9 -1.75 -0.09 25.25
C THR A 9 -1.58 1.39 24.93
N ILE A 10 -2.66 2.05 24.52
CA ILE A 10 -2.66 3.51 24.34
C ILE A 10 -2.65 4.18 25.71
N LYS A 11 -1.54 4.84 26.05
CA LYS A 11 -1.53 5.80 27.15
C LYS A 11 -1.82 7.19 26.62
N THR A 12 -2.92 7.78 27.07
CA THR A 12 -3.29 9.15 26.74
C THR A 12 -2.38 10.14 27.47
N LEU A 13 -1.25 10.49 26.88
CA LEU A 13 -0.46 11.65 27.29
C LEU A 13 -0.99 12.88 26.55
N ILE A 14 -1.87 13.64 27.22
CA ILE A 14 -2.33 14.95 26.73
C ILE A 14 -1.16 15.93 26.84
N SER A 15 -0.31 15.98 25.82
CA SER A 15 0.61 17.10 25.62
C SER A 15 -0.22 18.31 25.19
N ARG A 16 -0.50 19.22 26.12
CA ARG A 16 -0.98 20.57 25.80
C ARG A 16 0.20 21.38 25.28
N ASN A 17 0.47 21.35 23.98
CA ASN A 17 1.28 22.41 23.38
C ASN A 17 0.40 23.67 23.27
N LYS A 18 0.66 24.61 24.18
CA LYS A 18 0.36 26.03 23.99
C LYS A 18 1.43 26.56 23.03
N ASP A 19 0.99 27.40 22.10
CA ASP A 19 1.78 28.29 21.24
C ASP A 19 2.39 27.69 19.95
N GLY A 20 2.06 28.35 18.83
CA GLY A 20 2.75 28.27 17.53
C GLY A 20 2.31 27.14 16.61
N MET A 21 2.01 27.47 15.35
CA MET A 21 1.93 26.50 14.25
C MET A 21 3.32 25.85 14.08
N VAL A 22 3.57 24.79 14.84
CA VAL A 22 4.72 23.92 14.64
C VAL A 22 4.35 22.94 13.53
N ASN A 23 5.15 22.93 12.47
CA ASN A 23 5.04 22.02 11.34
C ASN A 23 4.98 20.57 11.86
N MET A 24 3.77 20.02 11.94
CA MET A 24 3.52 18.75 12.62
C MET A 24 3.96 17.62 11.70
N GLN A 25 5.12 17.03 11.96
CA GLN A 25 5.57 15.83 11.26
C GLN A 25 5.48 14.64 12.23
N PRO A 26 4.42 13.82 12.14
CA PRO A 26 4.22 12.70 13.05
C PRO A 26 5.38 11.72 12.95
N HIS A 27 5.84 11.17 14.07
CA HIS A 27 6.83 10.10 14.07
C HIS A 27 6.20 8.75 14.38
N PHE A 28 7.00 7.70 14.17
CA PHE A 28 6.60 6.34 14.50
C PHE A 28 6.10 6.26 15.95
N GLY A 29 5.01 5.54 16.18
CA GLY A 29 4.42 5.37 17.51
C GLY A 29 3.30 6.35 17.85
N GLN A 30 3.12 7.44 17.10
CA GLN A 30 2.12 8.44 17.44
C GLN A 30 0.73 8.10 16.89
N ILE A 31 -0.31 8.41 17.68
CA ILE A 31 -1.68 8.50 17.22
C ILE A 31 -1.99 9.95 16.89
N VAL A 32 -2.37 10.20 15.64
CA VAL A 32 -2.82 11.51 15.16
C VAL A 32 -4.29 11.44 14.77
N ALA A 33 -5.02 12.53 14.94
CA ALA A 33 -6.41 12.61 14.54
C ALA A 33 -6.64 13.72 13.52
N ALA A 34 -7.48 13.42 12.53
CA ALA A 34 -8.05 14.40 11.61
C ALA A 34 -9.57 14.23 11.62
N LYS A 35 -10.30 15.30 11.97
CA LYS A 35 -11.75 15.24 12.18
C LYS A 35 -12.13 14.14 13.20
N HIS A 36 -12.86 13.12 12.77
CA HIS A 36 -13.31 11.99 13.61
C HIS A 36 -12.42 10.75 13.47
N ASP A 37 -11.45 10.79 12.56
CA ASP A 37 -10.59 9.66 12.24
C ASP A 37 -9.28 9.72 13.01
N HIS A 38 -8.81 8.55 13.40
CA HIS A 38 -7.55 8.35 14.11
C HIS A 38 -6.62 7.54 13.21
N TYR A 39 -5.34 7.90 13.26
CA TYR A 39 -4.30 7.29 12.47
C TYR A 39 -3.09 7.00 13.33
N PHE A 40 -2.53 5.80 13.17
CA PHE A 40 -1.21 5.46 13.62
C PHE A 40 -0.18 5.96 12.62
N ALA A 41 0.77 6.74 13.11
CA ALA A 41 1.88 7.23 12.32
C ALA A 41 2.98 6.16 12.27
N LEU A 42 3.25 5.64 11.06
CA LEU A 42 4.43 4.82 10.80
C LEU A 42 5.70 5.67 10.64
N GLY A 43 5.56 6.98 10.50
CA GLY A 43 6.68 7.89 10.29
C GLY A 43 7.01 8.06 8.81
N ARG A 44 8.15 8.71 8.56
CA ARG A 44 8.67 8.89 7.21
C ARG A 44 9.06 7.56 6.57
N VAL A 45 8.71 7.43 5.29
CA VAL A 45 9.07 6.37 4.36
C VAL A 45 9.43 6.99 3.01
N VAL A 46 10.22 6.27 2.24
CA VAL A 46 10.48 6.55 0.83
C VAL A 46 9.52 5.69 0.01
N THR A 47 8.86 6.31 -0.96
CA THR A 47 7.95 5.65 -1.90
C THR A 47 8.23 6.19 -3.30
N ASN A 48 7.93 5.39 -4.32
CA ASN A 48 7.95 5.84 -5.70
C ASN A 48 6.51 5.92 -6.21
N ASN A 49 6.22 6.89 -7.06
CA ASN A 49 5.06 6.80 -7.94
C ASN A 49 5.47 6.03 -9.20
N PRO A 50 5.14 4.72 -9.32
CA PRO A 50 5.66 3.92 -10.41
C PRO A 50 4.97 4.26 -11.73
N GLN A 51 5.69 4.06 -12.82
CA GLN A 51 5.10 4.13 -14.15
C GLN A 51 4.42 2.80 -14.47
N LEU A 52 3.10 2.84 -14.68
CA LEU A 52 2.31 1.70 -15.10
C LEU A 52 2.13 1.73 -16.64
N ILE A 53 2.50 0.62 -17.29
CA ILE A 53 2.26 0.40 -18.72
C ILE A 53 1.48 -0.91 -18.86
N LEU A 54 0.37 -0.86 -19.60
CA LEU A 54 -0.53 -1.98 -19.82
C LEU A 54 -0.57 -2.30 -21.31
N ASP A 55 0.06 -3.39 -21.72
CA ASP A 55 0.25 -3.73 -23.12
C ASP A 55 -0.45 -5.05 -23.49
N ASN A 56 -1.13 -5.06 -24.63
CA ASN A 56 -1.63 -6.29 -25.23
C ASN A 56 -0.63 -6.78 -26.27
N VAL A 57 0.15 -7.80 -25.94
CA VAL A 57 1.19 -8.32 -26.81
C VAL A 57 0.75 -9.64 -27.44
N ASN A 58 0.61 -9.60 -28.77
CA ASN A 58 0.38 -10.79 -29.58
C ASN A 58 1.73 -11.37 -30.01
N TYR A 59 2.19 -12.42 -29.36
CA TYR A 59 3.26 -13.26 -29.89
C TYR A 59 2.64 -14.34 -30.78
N ILE A 60 3.39 -14.82 -31.78
CA ILE A 60 2.93 -15.89 -32.70
C ILE A 60 2.37 -17.06 -31.86
N GLY A 61 1.05 -17.28 -31.95
CA GLY A 61 0.32 -18.34 -31.24
C GLY A 61 -0.09 -18.05 -29.78
N LYS A 62 0.37 -16.97 -29.14
CA LYS A 62 0.05 -16.66 -27.73
C LYS A 62 -0.35 -15.21 -27.54
N LYS A 63 -1.57 -14.98 -27.04
CA LYS A 63 -2.07 -13.65 -26.69
C LYS A 63 -1.86 -13.40 -25.21
N ASN A 64 -1.03 -12.42 -24.87
CA ASN A 64 -0.77 -12.04 -23.49
C ASN A 64 -1.12 -10.58 -23.25
N PHE A 65 -1.79 -10.33 -22.14
CA PHE A 65 -1.84 -9.00 -21.56
C PHE A 65 -0.68 -8.88 -20.56
N VAL A 66 0.22 -7.94 -20.83
CA VAL A 66 1.44 -7.73 -20.06
C VAL A 66 1.28 -6.45 -19.26
N ILE A 67 1.51 -6.57 -17.96
CA ILE A 67 1.51 -5.46 -17.02
C ILE A 67 2.97 -5.13 -16.76
N HIS A 68 3.35 -3.86 -16.89
CA HIS A 68 4.68 -3.36 -16.57
C HIS A 68 4.56 -2.29 -15.51
N ILE A 69 5.11 -2.55 -14.33
CA ILE A 69 5.20 -1.58 -13.24
C ILE A 69 6.67 -1.24 -13.07
N LYS A 70 7.08 -0.06 -13.55
CA LYS A 70 8.46 0.42 -13.47
C LYS A 70 8.60 1.37 -12.28
N PHE A 71 9.31 0.91 -11.26
CA PHE A 71 9.59 1.71 -10.07
C PHE A 71 10.83 2.60 -10.28
N GLY A 72 11.80 2.16 -11.10
CA GLY A 72 13.06 2.87 -11.31
C GLY A 72 12.97 4.13 -12.18
N ALA A 73 11.89 4.28 -12.96
CA ALA A 73 11.59 5.45 -13.79
C ALA A 73 10.53 6.37 -13.14
N GLY A 74 10.05 6.02 -11.95
CA GLY A 74 9.05 6.78 -11.21
C GLY A 74 9.66 7.96 -10.45
N ILE A 75 8.80 8.84 -9.95
CA ILE A 75 9.21 9.93 -9.06
C ILE A 75 9.37 9.35 -7.65
N THR A 76 10.60 9.29 -7.15
CA THR A 76 10.91 8.98 -5.75
C THR A 76 10.59 10.19 -4.87
N ARG A 77 9.93 9.95 -3.73
CA ARG A 77 9.64 10.98 -2.74
C ARG A 77 9.70 10.42 -1.32
N GLU A 78 9.98 11.29 -0.36
CA GLU A 78 9.69 11.03 1.04
C GLU A 78 8.22 11.34 1.32
N ALA A 79 7.58 10.47 2.09
CA ALA A 79 6.20 10.63 2.53
C ALA A 79 6.08 10.22 4.00
N GLN A 80 5.15 10.86 4.71
CA GLN A 80 4.65 10.38 5.97
C GLN A 80 3.62 9.29 5.71
N LEU A 81 3.85 8.09 6.26
CA LEU A 81 2.89 7.00 6.18
C LEU A 81 2.01 6.98 7.42
N LEU A 82 0.71 7.12 7.20
CA LEU A 82 -0.33 7.03 8.22
C LEU A 82 -1.25 5.85 7.92
N VAL A 83 -1.65 5.13 8.97
CA VAL A 83 -2.55 3.99 8.89
C VAL A 83 -3.73 4.24 9.80
N ARG A 84 -4.95 4.19 9.28
CA ARG A 84 -6.16 4.42 10.09
C ARG A 84 -6.30 3.33 11.14
N VAL A 85 -6.69 3.75 12.34
CA VAL A 85 -6.90 2.88 13.51
C VAL A 85 -8.35 2.99 13.98
N PRO A 86 -9.26 2.14 13.47
CA PRO A 86 -10.61 2.07 14.01
C PRO A 86 -10.56 1.58 15.47
N GLU A 87 -11.37 2.20 16.34
CA GLU A 87 -11.57 1.76 17.72
C GLU A 87 -10.28 1.63 18.56
N SER A 88 -9.25 2.43 18.24
CA SER A 88 -8.00 2.47 19.02
C SER A 88 -7.20 1.16 18.97
N GLN A 89 -7.41 0.32 17.96
CA GLN A 89 -6.63 -0.90 17.74
C GLN A 89 -5.79 -0.80 16.46
N LEU A 90 -4.54 -1.27 16.51
CA LEU A 90 -3.72 -1.38 15.31
C LEU A 90 -4.29 -2.47 14.38
N PRO A 91 -4.36 -2.20 13.06
CA PRO A 91 -4.83 -3.19 12.11
C PRO A 91 -3.91 -4.42 12.08
N ASP A 92 -4.52 -5.60 11.99
CA ASP A 92 -3.79 -6.85 12.08
C ASP A 92 -2.89 -7.13 10.87
N TYR A 93 -3.13 -6.47 9.73
CA TYR A 93 -2.25 -6.53 8.57
C TYR A 93 -0.88 -5.86 8.80
N LEU A 94 -0.69 -5.12 9.89
CA LEU A 94 0.63 -4.59 10.28
C LEU A 94 1.53 -5.67 10.88
N ASP A 95 0.96 -6.65 11.59
CA ASP A 95 1.73 -7.69 12.28
C ASP A 95 1.91 -8.96 11.44
N LYS A 96 1.01 -9.20 10.49
CA LYS A 96 0.98 -10.44 9.69
C LYS A 96 0.37 -10.19 8.31
N THR A 97 0.53 -11.17 7.41
CA THR A 97 -0.21 -11.19 6.16
C THR A 97 -1.70 -11.41 6.42
N ASN A 98 -2.53 -10.45 6.07
CA ASN A 98 -3.98 -10.55 6.05
C ASN A 98 -4.55 -9.79 4.85
N LEU A 99 -4.71 -10.48 3.72
CA LEU A 99 -5.12 -9.87 2.46
C LEU A 99 -6.55 -9.31 2.51
N LYS A 100 -7.42 -9.91 3.32
CA LYS A 100 -8.82 -9.49 3.42
C LYS A 100 -8.92 -8.11 4.09
N THR A 101 -8.33 -7.96 5.27
CA THR A 101 -8.38 -6.67 5.99
C THR A 101 -7.52 -5.62 5.30
N PHE A 102 -6.38 -6.02 4.71
CA PHE A 102 -5.54 -5.12 3.94
C PHE A 102 -6.25 -4.63 2.66
N GLY A 103 -6.88 -5.51 1.88
CA GLY A 103 -7.64 -5.14 0.69
C GLY A 103 -8.76 -4.15 1.00
N GLN A 104 -9.51 -4.38 2.09
CA GLN A 104 -10.52 -3.44 2.57
C GLN A 104 -9.91 -2.08 2.96
N ALA A 105 -8.74 -2.09 3.60
CA ALA A 105 -8.05 -0.85 3.98
C ALA A 105 -7.62 -0.03 2.74
N ILE A 106 -7.19 -0.69 1.66
CA ILE A 106 -6.90 -0.03 0.38
C ILE A 106 -8.17 0.57 -0.22
N GLU A 107 -9.25 -0.21 -0.32
CA GLU A 107 -10.54 0.25 -0.87
C GLU A 107 -11.11 1.45 -0.10
N ASN A 108 -10.95 1.46 1.22
CA ASN A 108 -11.43 2.52 2.10
C ASN A 108 -10.48 3.73 2.19
N ASN A 109 -9.31 3.69 1.55
CA ASN A 109 -8.25 4.70 1.69
C ASN A 109 -7.78 4.88 3.15
N ASP A 110 -7.68 3.78 3.89
CA ASP A 110 -7.24 3.77 5.29
C ASP A 110 -5.72 3.90 5.42
N LEU A 111 -4.97 3.77 4.32
CA LEU A 111 -3.54 4.08 4.25
C LEU A 111 -3.33 5.42 3.53
N MET A 112 -2.50 6.28 4.11
CA MET A 112 -2.19 7.60 3.55
C MET A 112 -0.68 7.80 3.45
N LEU A 113 -0.23 8.14 2.24
CA LEU A 113 1.12 8.63 1.96
C LEU A 113 1.05 10.14 1.74
N LEU A 114 1.33 10.91 2.79
CA LEU A 114 1.31 12.37 2.73
C LEU A 114 2.71 12.88 2.39
N ASN A 115 2.85 13.78 1.41
CA ASN A 115 4.15 14.42 1.16
C ASN A 115 4.62 15.15 2.42
N THR A 116 5.91 15.08 2.74
CA THR A 116 6.48 15.67 3.96
C THR A 116 6.40 17.20 4.03
N ASP A 117 6.19 17.86 2.90
CA ASP A 117 6.02 19.31 2.72
C ASP A 117 4.55 19.72 2.52
N SER A 118 3.61 18.79 2.68
CA SER A 118 2.19 19.04 2.45
C SER A 118 1.56 19.87 3.57
N GLU A 119 0.83 20.92 3.20
CA GLU A 119 -0.07 21.67 4.11
C GLU A 119 -1.16 20.77 4.73
N GLN A 120 -1.36 19.55 4.20
CA GLN A 120 -2.32 18.60 4.78
C GLN A 120 -1.98 18.21 6.22
N PHE A 121 -0.73 18.35 6.67
CA PHE A 121 -0.38 18.09 8.07
C PHE A 121 -1.08 19.03 9.06
N GLU A 122 -1.46 20.23 8.64
CA GLU A 122 -2.20 21.18 9.49
C GLU A 122 -3.57 20.66 9.91
N LYS A 123 -4.11 19.66 9.19
CA LYS A 123 -5.39 19.02 9.49
C LYS A 123 -5.29 17.98 10.61
N PHE A 124 -4.07 17.57 10.99
CA PHE A 124 -3.83 16.54 11.98
C PHE A 124 -3.47 17.15 13.34
N ARG A 125 -3.77 16.43 14.41
CA ARG A 125 -3.34 16.76 15.79
C ARG A 125 -2.88 15.51 16.53
N VAL A 126 -1.81 15.61 17.31
CA VAL A 126 -1.33 14.47 18.14
C VAL A 126 -2.38 14.22 19.22
N LYS A 127 -2.78 12.95 19.38
CA LYS A 127 -3.71 12.50 20.42
C LYS A 127 -3.01 11.73 21.51
N ALA A 128 -2.11 10.83 21.12
CA ALA A 128 -1.40 9.95 22.03
C ALA A 128 -0.11 9.45 21.39
N GLU A 129 0.70 8.78 22.20
CA GLU A 129 1.89 8.07 21.77
C GLU A 129 1.82 6.66 22.37
N LEU A 130 2.02 5.65 21.53
CA LEU A 130 2.06 4.26 21.95
C LEU A 130 3.42 3.98 22.62
N GLU A 131 3.38 3.30 23.76
CA GLU A 131 4.58 2.69 24.32
C GLU A 131 4.93 1.47 23.47
N ILE A 132 6.08 1.55 22.79
CA ILE A 132 6.60 0.51 21.91
C ILE A 132 7.98 0.09 22.43
N GLU A 133 8.17 -1.21 22.64
CA GLU A 133 9.38 -1.76 23.26
C GLU A 133 10.62 -1.56 22.38
N ASP A 134 10.54 -1.94 21.10
CA ASP A 134 11.63 -1.82 20.13
C ASP A 134 11.22 -1.02 18.88
N PRO A 135 11.12 0.32 18.96
CA PRO A 135 10.47 1.13 17.91
C PRO A 135 11.11 1.04 16.53
N LYS A 136 12.42 0.78 16.46
CA LYS A 136 13.13 0.63 15.18
C LYS A 136 12.77 -0.69 14.50
N ASP A 137 12.78 -1.77 15.25
CA ASP A 137 12.55 -3.11 14.71
C ASP A 137 11.07 -3.30 14.37
N GLU A 138 10.16 -2.76 15.20
CA GLU A 138 8.73 -2.76 14.88
C GLU A 138 8.42 -1.92 13.63
N LYS A 139 9.03 -0.74 13.49
CA LYS A 139 8.85 0.07 12.27
C LYS A 139 9.31 -0.70 11.02
N ILE A 140 10.44 -1.40 11.11
CA ILE A 140 10.94 -2.26 10.03
C ILE A 140 9.92 -3.37 9.72
N ALA A 141 9.43 -4.06 10.75
CA ALA A 141 8.48 -5.15 10.61
C ALA A 141 7.16 -4.68 9.96
N TYR A 142 6.59 -3.56 10.40
CA TYR A 142 5.35 -3.03 9.84
C TYR A 142 5.49 -2.61 8.38
N VAL A 143 6.56 -1.88 8.05
CA VAL A 143 6.81 -1.49 6.65
C VAL A 143 7.02 -2.72 5.77
N ALA A 144 7.74 -3.74 6.26
CA ALA A 144 7.89 -5.00 5.56
C ALA A 144 6.55 -5.73 5.38
N SER A 145 5.71 -5.78 6.42
CA SER A 145 4.39 -6.40 6.36
C SER A 145 3.48 -5.72 5.34
N LEU A 146 3.48 -4.38 5.28
CA LEU A 146 2.70 -3.64 4.29
C LEU A 146 3.12 -3.96 2.85
N ARG A 147 4.43 -4.04 2.59
CA ARG A 147 4.94 -4.42 1.27
C ARG A 147 4.53 -5.84 0.90
N GLU A 148 4.70 -6.78 1.83
CA GLU A 148 4.34 -8.18 1.62
C GLU A 148 2.84 -8.33 1.33
N ASN A 149 1.99 -7.73 2.17
CA ASN A 149 0.54 -7.71 1.94
C ASN A 149 0.18 -7.11 0.59
N THR A 150 0.88 -6.05 0.16
CA THR A 150 0.65 -5.43 -1.15
C THR A 150 1.01 -6.36 -2.30
N ILE A 151 2.19 -6.99 -2.25
CA ILE A 151 2.64 -7.94 -3.29
C ILE A 151 1.68 -9.13 -3.38
N GLN A 152 1.30 -9.69 -2.24
CA GLN A 152 0.37 -10.82 -2.17
C GLN A 152 -1.03 -10.44 -2.65
N LEU A 153 -1.54 -9.26 -2.30
CA LEU A 153 -2.84 -8.76 -2.76
C LEU A 153 -2.89 -8.62 -4.28
N VAL A 154 -1.84 -8.06 -4.90
CA VAL A 154 -1.80 -7.97 -6.36
C VAL A 154 -1.64 -9.34 -7.01
N THR A 155 -0.86 -10.24 -6.41
CA THR A 155 -0.71 -11.61 -6.91
C THR A 155 -2.05 -12.34 -6.92
N ASP A 156 -2.78 -12.33 -5.80
CA ASP A 156 -4.12 -12.93 -5.66
C ASP A 156 -5.12 -12.31 -6.66
N TYR A 157 -5.14 -10.99 -6.78
CA TYR A 157 -6.00 -10.30 -7.76
C TYR A 157 -5.75 -10.79 -9.19
N LEU A 158 -4.47 -10.89 -9.60
CA LEU A 158 -4.10 -11.33 -10.93
C LEU A 158 -4.38 -12.82 -11.16
N GLU A 159 -4.22 -13.66 -10.14
CA GLU A 159 -4.57 -15.09 -10.21
C GLU A 159 -6.08 -15.29 -10.37
N GLN A 160 -6.89 -14.59 -9.59
CA GLN A 160 -8.35 -14.62 -9.74
C GLN A 160 -8.80 -14.12 -11.11
N LEU A 161 -8.14 -13.09 -11.62
CA LEU A 161 -8.39 -12.56 -12.95
C LEU A 161 -8.00 -13.58 -14.03
N GLN A 162 -6.86 -14.25 -13.90
CA GLN A 162 -6.47 -15.36 -14.79
C GLN A 162 -7.51 -16.48 -14.77
N ALA A 163 -7.98 -16.89 -13.60
CA ALA A 163 -9.01 -17.93 -13.48
C ALA A 163 -10.34 -17.53 -14.14
N LYS A 164 -10.72 -16.25 -14.08
CA LYS A 164 -11.89 -15.73 -14.82
C LYS A 164 -11.68 -15.82 -16.33
N ILE A 165 -10.49 -15.44 -16.82
CA ILE A 165 -10.13 -15.55 -18.25
C ILE A 165 -10.18 -17.01 -18.70
N ASP A 166 -9.59 -17.92 -17.93
CA ASP A 166 -9.52 -19.35 -18.25
C ASP A 166 -10.92 -19.97 -18.32
N LYS A 167 -11.86 -19.58 -17.45
CA LYS A 167 -13.26 -20.04 -17.53
C LYS A 167 -13.99 -19.56 -18.78
N LEU A 168 -13.61 -18.40 -19.31
CA LEU A 168 -14.18 -17.86 -20.56
C LEU A 168 -13.58 -18.51 -21.82
N SER A 169 -12.58 -19.39 -21.65
CA SER A 169 -11.66 -19.84 -22.70
C SER A 169 -12.15 -20.92 -23.68
N GLN A 170 -13.45 -21.25 -23.76
CA GLN A 170 -13.87 -22.15 -24.85
C GLN A 170 -14.16 -21.44 -26.18
N ARG A 171 -14.58 -20.16 -26.21
CA ARG A 171 -14.84 -19.43 -27.50
C ARG A 171 -14.64 -17.90 -27.48
N LYS A 172 -14.51 -17.23 -26.32
CA LYS A 172 -14.71 -15.75 -26.21
C LYS A 172 -13.54 -14.95 -25.59
N ALA A 173 -12.40 -15.57 -25.30
CA ALA A 173 -11.33 -14.94 -24.50
C ALA A 173 -10.78 -13.61 -25.07
N ASN A 174 -10.76 -13.44 -26.39
CA ASN A 174 -10.36 -12.17 -27.03
C ASN A 174 -11.25 -10.98 -26.66
N HIS A 175 -12.52 -11.21 -26.31
CA HIS A 175 -13.45 -10.13 -26.03
C HIS A 175 -13.40 -9.67 -24.57
N TYR A 176 -12.95 -10.53 -23.64
CA TYR A 176 -12.99 -10.21 -22.22
C TYR A 176 -12.12 -8.98 -21.89
N PHE A 177 -10.86 -9.00 -22.32
CA PHE A 177 -9.94 -7.86 -22.26
C PHE A 177 -10.02 -6.95 -23.49
N SER A 178 -11.14 -6.92 -24.21
CA SER A 178 -11.33 -5.95 -25.30
C SER A 178 -12.11 -4.71 -24.87
N SER A 179 -12.84 -4.79 -23.74
CA SER A 179 -13.59 -3.64 -23.24
C SER A 179 -12.66 -2.69 -22.49
N LYS A 180 -12.80 -1.39 -22.77
CA LYS A 180 -12.06 -0.33 -22.07
C LYS A 180 -12.22 -0.44 -20.54
N THR A 181 -13.41 -0.79 -20.07
CA THR A 181 -13.74 -0.92 -18.65
C THR A 181 -12.80 -1.89 -17.93
N HIS A 182 -12.52 -3.06 -18.48
CA HIS A 182 -11.64 -4.03 -17.81
C HIS A 182 -10.19 -3.55 -17.70
N TYR A 183 -9.71 -2.72 -18.65
CA TYR A 183 -8.38 -2.11 -18.53
C TYR A 183 -8.36 -1.04 -17.44
N GLU A 184 -9.37 -0.18 -17.38
CA GLU A 184 -9.45 0.85 -16.35
C GLU A 184 -9.61 0.20 -14.97
N ASP A 185 -10.39 -0.87 -14.82
CA ASP A 185 -10.54 -1.58 -13.53
C ASP A 185 -9.19 -2.13 -13.03
N VAL A 186 -8.41 -2.78 -13.92
CA VAL A 186 -7.07 -3.28 -13.57
C VAL A 186 -6.12 -2.13 -13.28
N LYS A 187 -6.16 -1.07 -14.09
CA LYS A 187 -5.32 0.11 -13.92
C LYS A 187 -5.59 0.81 -12.59
N ASP A 188 -6.85 1.07 -12.27
CA ASP A 188 -7.28 1.77 -11.06
C ASP A 188 -6.89 0.96 -9.81
N PHE A 189 -7.09 -0.36 -9.84
CA PHE A 189 -6.61 -1.24 -8.78
C PHE A 189 -5.07 -1.18 -8.63
N LEU A 190 -4.32 -1.31 -9.72
CA LEU A 190 -2.86 -1.25 -9.64
C LEU A 190 -2.36 0.12 -9.17
N LEU A 191 -2.97 1.21 -9.62
CA LEU A 191 -2.62 2.56 -9.17
C LEU A 191 -2.91 2.77 -7.67
N SER A 192 -3.92 2.13 -7.10
CA SER A 192 -4.25 2.27 -5.67
C SER A 192 -3.26 1.53 -4.76
N VAL A 193 -2.69 0.41 -5.22
CA VAL A 193 -1.79 -0.44 -4.40
C VAL A 193 -0.30 -0.22 -4.67
N THR A 194 0.09 0.16 -5.90
CA THR A 194 1.49 0.24 -6.31
C THR A 194 2.38 1.17 -5.48
N PRO A 195 1.92 2.30 -4.90
CA PRO A 195 2.75 3.11 -3.99
C PRO A 195 3.25 2.36 -2.76
N TYR A 196 2.55 1.28 -2.36
CA TYR A 196 2.89 0.49 -1.18
C TYR A 196 3.84 -0.69 -1.47
N MET A 197 4.09 -1.01 -2.74
CA MET A 197 4.94 -2.13 -3.15
C MET A 197 6.44 -1.89 -2.90
N ASP A 198 6.90 -0.65 -3.06
CA ASP A 198 8.32 -0.25 -2.87
C ASP A 198 8.49 0.71 -1.69
N LEU A 199 7.75 0.49 -0.59
CA LEU A 199 7.97 1.25 0.64
C LEU A 199 9.38 0.97 1.19
N ARG A 200 10.11 2.03 1.50
CA ARG A 200 11.46 1.93 2.05
C ARG A 200 11.59 2.87 3.24
N LEU A 201 12.47 2.56 4.16
CA LEU A 201 12.82 3.40 5.29
C LEU A 201 13.92 4.41 4.94
N LYS A 202 14.73 4.11 3.92
CA LYS A 202 15.83 4.95 3.43
C LYS A 202 15.96 4.81 1.91
N GLU A 203 16.38 5.87 1.24
CA GLU A 203 16.57 5.86 -0.22
C GLU A 203 17.61 4.84 -0.69
N SER A 204 18.62 4.55 0.15
CA SER A 204 19.69 3.60 -0.15
C SER A 204 19.29 2.13 -0.03
N GLN A 205 18.09 1.81 0.48
CA GLN A 205 17.63 0.43 0.52
C GLN A 205 17.38 -0.09 -0.91
N ALA A 206 17.75 -1.36 -1.11
CA ALA A 206 17.50 -2.07 -2.36
C ALA A 206 16.03 -1.95 -2.75
N ARG A 207 15.81 -1.58 -4.01
CA ARG A 207 14.48 -1.43 -4.61
C ARG A 207 14.30 -2.46 -5.72
N GLN A 208 13.05 -2.79 -6.00
CA GLN A 208 12.71 -3.52 -7.21
C GLN A 208 12.60 -2.52 -8.35
N ASP A 209 13.36 -2.66 -9.44
CA ASP A 209 13.29 -1.68 -10.54
C ASP A 209 12.04 -1.84 -11.41
N GLU A 210 11.58 -3.09 -11.57
CA GLU A 210 10.41 -3.41 -12.37
C GLU A 210 9.69 -4.67 -11.89
N TRP A 211 8.37 -4.69 -12.08
CA TRP A 211 7.55 -5.89 -11.96
C TRP A 211 6.75 -6.11 -13.25
N ARG A 212 6.79 -7.34 -13.78
CA ARG A 212 6.21 -7.69 -15.08
C ARG A 212 5.23 -8.88 -15.03
N PRO A 213 4.04 -8.73 -14.42
CA PRO A 213 3.03 -9.78 -14.49
C PRO A 213 2.51 -10.00 -15.92
N LYS A 214 2.08 -11.23 -16.22
CA LYS A 214 1.50 -11.62 -17.51
C LYS A 214 0.20 -12.37 -17.28
N LEU A 215 -0.86 -11.93 -17.95
CA LEU A 215 -2.14 -12.60 -18.03
C LEU A 215 -2.29 -13.24 -19.42
N ARG A 216 -2.55 -14.54 -19.44
CA ARG A 216 -2.77 -15.31 -20.67
C ARG A 216 -4.21 -15.07 -21.13
N LEU A 217 -4.37 -14.44 -22.29
CA LEU A 217 -5.67 -14.12 -22.89
C LEU A 217 -6.21 -15.22 -23.82
N GLY A 218 -5.43 -16.29 -24.04
CA GLY A 218 -5.78 -17.41 -24.91
C GLY A 218 -4.68 -17.78 -25.91
N GLY A 219 -4.82 -18.98 -26.47
CA GLY A 219 -3.84 -19.63 -27.34
C GLY A 219 -3.90 -21.14 -27.09
N GLN A 220 -3.64 -21.96 -28.13
CA GLN A 220 -3.45 -23.41 -27.96
C GLN A 220 -2.15 -23.71 -27.22
#